data_AF-A0A5M4B091-F1
#
_entry.id   AF-A0A5M4B091-F1
#
_cell.length_a   1.000
_cell.length_b   1.000
_cell.length_c   1.000
_cell.angle_alpha   90.00
_cell.angle_beta   90.00
_cell.angle_gamma   90.00
#
_symmetry.space_group_name_H-M   'P 1'
#
loop_
_entity.id
_entity.type
_entity.pdbx_description
1 polymer ?
#
loop_
_entity_poly.entity_id
_entity_poly.type
_entity_poly.pdbx_seq_one_letter_code
_entity_poly.pdbx_strand_id
1 'polypeptide(L)' 'MKIEYDNLYTHFVFITQKRQRIIHEENRERIEKYITGIVNNHASKLYAIYANPDHIHFLVSRSHQ' A
#
# COMPACT_ATOMS: atom_id res chain seq x y z
N MET A 1 17.97 -22.76 1.96
CA MET A 1 17.15 -22.53 3.15
C MET A 1 16.14 -21.43 2.81
N LYS A 2 14.87 -21.79 2.59
CA LYS A 2 13.80 -20.78 2.48
C LYS A 2 13.46 -20.38 3.92
N ILE A 3 13.59 -19.10 4.24
CA ILE A 3 13.09 -18.58 5.51
C ILE A 3 11.62 -18.22 5.26
N GLU A 4 10.72 -18.97 5.86
CA GLU A 4 9.29 -18.70 5.85
C GLU A 4 8.94 -17.88 7.10
N TYR A 5 8.26 -16.75 6.89
CA TYR A 5 7.83 -15.86 7.95
C TYR A 5 6.30 -15.81 7.93
N ASP A 6 5.65 -16.41 8.93
CA ASP A 6 4.18 -16.46 9.02
C ASP A 6 3.54 -15.10 9.39
N ASN A 7 4.35 -14.09 9.74
CA ASN A 7 3.87 -12.79 10.25
C ASN A 7 4.76 -11.62 9.79
N LEU A 8 5.22 -11.63 8.53
CA LEU A 8 5.98 -10.51 7.99
C LEU A 8 5.05 -9.38 7.53
N TYR A 9 5.08 -8.28 8.28
CA TYR A 9 4.40 -7.04 7.92
C TYR A 9 5.38 -6.06 7.28
N THR A 10 5.02 -5.50 6.13
CA THR A 10 5.82 -4.49 5.43
C THR A 10 5.02 -3.20 5.32
N HIS A 11 5.59 -2.11 5.84
CA HIS A 11 5.04 -0.78 5.71
C HIS A 11 5.71 -0.05 4.54
N PHE A 12 4.95 0.20 3.50
CA PHE A 12 5.40 0.97 2.34
C PHE A 12 5.06 2.44 2.50
N VAL A 13 6.02 3.29 2.13
CA VAL A 13 5.83 4.75 2.04
C VAL A 13 6.30 5.21 0.67
N PHE A 14 5.37 5.67 -0.16
CA PHE A 14 5.68 6.25 -1.47
C PHE A 14 5.47 7.75 -1.45
N ILE A 15 6.35 8.49 -2.10
CA ILE A 15 6.24 9.94 -2.25
C ILE A 15 5.93 10.29 -3.70
N THR A 16 5.16 11.35 -3.88
CA THR A 16 4.99 12.00 -5.18
C THR A 16 6.33 12.59 -5.66
N GLN A 17 6.45 12.81 -6.97
CA GLN A 17 7.63 13.44 -7.54
C GLN A 17 7.83 14.82 -6.89
N LYS A 18 9.04 15.07 -6.35
CA LYS A 18 9.38 16.31 -5.62
C LYS A 18 8.44 16.64 -4.45
N ARG A 19 7.69 15.67 -3.90
CA ARG A 19 6.69 15.87 -2.84
C ARG A 19 5.61 16.91 -3.21
N GLN A 20 5.26 17.00 -4.48
CA GLN A 20 4.16 17.87 -4.90
C GLN A 20 2.82 17.34 -4.36
N ARG A 21 1.98 18.25 -3.86
CA ARG A 21 0.66 17.90 -3.29
C ARG A 21 -0.38 17.63 -4.38
N ILE A 22 -0.17 16.59 -5.18
CA ILE A 22 -0.98 16.26 -6.37
C ILE A 22 -2.07 15.21 -6.10
N ILE A 23 -2.09 14.60 -4.92
CA ILE A 23 -3.14 13.67 -4.51
C ILE A 23 -4.28 14.50 -3.89
N HIS A 24 -5.19 14.97 -4.74
CA HIS A 24 -6.39 15.68 -4.29
C HIS A 24 -7.35 14.73 -3.56
N GLU A 25 -8.08 15.23 -2.56
CA GLU A 25 -8.98 14.42 -1.72
C GLU A 25 -10.03 13.66 -2.53
N GLU A 26 -10.56 14.28 -3.59
CA GLU A 26 -11.49 13.65 -4.54
C GLU A 26 -10.93 12.40 -5.24
N ASN A 27 -9.60 12.29 -5.35
CA ASN A 27 -8.92 11.16 -5.98
C ASN A 27 -8.43 10.12 -4.96
N ARG A 28 -8.43 10.44 -3.66
CA ARG A 28 -7.87 9.60 -2.60
C ARG A 28 -8.48 8.20 -2.61
N GLU A 29 -9.80 8.12 -2.55
CA GLU A 29 -10.51 6.83 -2.50
C GLU A 29 -10.21 5.97 -3.74
N ARG A 30 -10.12 6.58 -4.94
CA ARG A 30 -9.79 5.85 -6.18
C ARG A 30 -8.37 5.29 -6.13
N ILE A 31 -7.41 6.06 -5.64
CA ILE A 31 -6.01 5.64 -5.51
C ILE A 31 -5.88 4.52 -4.48
N GLU A 32 -6.53 4.65 -3.32
CA GLU A 32 -6.54 3.63 -2.27
C GLU A 32 -7.16 2.31 -2.77
N LYS A 33 -8.27 2.36 -3.51
CA LYS A 33 -8.88 1.19 -4.16
C LYS A 33 -7.97 0.55 -5.21
N TYR A 34 -7.28 1.35 -6.02
CA TYR A 34 -6.34 0.84 -7.02
C TYR A 34 -5.18 0.06 -6.38
N ILE A 35 -4.55 0.63 -5.34
CA ILE A 35 -3.49 -0.05 -4.57
C ILE A 35 -4.03 -1.31 -3.91
N THR A 36 -5.25 -1.25 -3.34
CA THR A 36 -5.91 -2.42 -2.74
C THR A 36 -6.09 -3.56 -3.76
N GLY A 37 -6.52 -3.24 -4.98
CA GLY A 37 -6.64 -4.21 -6.07
C GLY A 37 -5.30 -4.87 -6.42
N ILE A 38 -4.21 -4.09 -6.47
CA ILE A 38 -2.86 -4.62 -6.69
C ILE A 38 -2.47 -5.57 -5.55
N VAL A 39 -2.61 -5.16 -4.29
CA VAL A 39 -2.21 -5.99 -3.14
C VAL A 39 -2.96 -7.33 -3.14
N ASN A 40 -4.27 -7.30 -3.39
CA ASN A 40 -5.10 -8.50 -3.46
C ASN A 40 -4.67 -9.47 -4.59
N ASN A 41 -4.17 -8.94 -5.70
CA ASN A 41 -3.70 -9.75 -6.83
C ASN A 41 -2.29 -10.35 -6.62
N HIS A 42 -1.58 -9.99 -5.54
CA HIS A 42 -0.21 -10.40 -5.26
C HIS A 42 -0.07 -11.35 -4.04
N ALA A 43 -1.08 -12.18 -3.78
CA ALA A 43 -1.13 -13.10 -2.64
C ALA A 43 -0.75 -12.42 -1.31
N SER A 44 -1.25 -11.19 -1.13
CA SER A 44 -0.92 -10.32 -0.01
C SER A 44 -2.21 -9.77 0.58
N LYS A 45 -2.17 -9.46 1.88
CA LYS A 45 -3.29 -8.87 2.60
C LYS A 45 -2.98 -7.43 2.96
N LEU A 46 -3.88 -6.52 2.62
CA LEU A 46 -3.81 -5.12 3.03
C LEU A 46 -4.44 -4.96 4.42
N TYR A 47 -3.74 -4.29 5.34
CA TYR A 47 -4.22 -4.03 6.70
C TYR A 47 -4.61 -2.57 6.92
N ALA A 48 -3.85 -1.65 6.33
CA ALA A 48 -4.10 -0.22 6.41
C ALA A 48 -3.60 0.45 5.14
N ILE A 49 -4.30 1.50 4.71
CA ILE A 49 -3.87 2.37 3.61
C ILE A 49 -4.40 3.77 3.88
N TYR A 50 -3.59 4.77 3.55
CA TYR A 50 -4.01 6.16 3.53
C TYR A 50 -3.14 6.96 2.56
N ALA A 51 -3.77 7.69 1.64
CA ALA A 51 -3.06 8.62 0.75
C ALA A 51 -3.15 10.06 1.28
N ASN A 52 -2.00 10.62 1.67
CA ASN A 52 -1.82 12.04 1.93
C ASN A 52 -1.60 12.79 0.61
N PRO A 53 -1.71 14.13 0.60
CA PRO A 53 -1.56 14.93 -0.63
C PRO A 53 -0.26 14.72 -1.41
N ASP A 54 0.85 14.42 -0.71
CA ASP A 54 2.19 14.27 -1.29
C ASP A 54 2.82 12.88 -1.09
N HIS A 55 2.19 11.98 -0.34
CA HIS A 55 2.72 10.64 -0.05
C HIS A 55 1.63 9.64 0.35
N ILE A 56 1.91 8.35 0.31
CA ILE A 56 0.96 7.29 0.65
C ILE A 56 1.61 6.30 1.60
N HIS A 57 0.87 5.89 2.62
CA HIS A 57 1.22 4.82 3.54
C HIS A 57 0.34 3.61 3.29
N PHE A 58 0.94 2.42 3.26
CA PHE A 58 0.15 1.18 3.32
C PHE A 58 0.92 0.04 3.99
N LEU A 59 0.17 -0.74 4.78
CA LEU A 59 0.68 -1.87 5.54
C LEU A 59 0.15 -3.17 4.93
N VAL A 60 1.06 -4.06 4.56
CA VAL A 60 0.72 -5.37 3.97
C VAL A 60 1.40 -6.50 4.70
N SER A 61 0.81 -7.69 4.64
CA SER A 61 1.51 -8.95 4.86
C SER A 61 1.42 -9.83 3.61
N ARG A 62 2.37 -10.75 3.46
CA ARG A 62 2.21 -11.84 2.50
C ARG A 62 1.25 -12.85 3.09
N SER A 63 0.20 -13.20 2.36
CA SER A 63 -0.61 -14.36 2.71
C SER A 63 0.19 -15.60 2.34
N HIS A 64 0.25 -16.58 3.25
CA HIS A 64 0.49 -17.95 2.81
C HIS A 64 -0.76 -18.37 2.02
N GLN A 65 -0.56 -18.88 0.81
CA GLN A 65 -1.60 -19.55 0.05
C GLN A 65 -1.85 -20.93 0.66
#